data_AF-A0A1M5XD56-F1
#
_entry.id   AF-A0A1M5XD56-F1
#
_cell.length_a   1.000
_cell.length_b   1.000
_cell.length_c   1.000
_cell.angle_alpha   90.00
_cell.angle_beta   90.00
_cell.angle_gamma   90.00
#
_symmetry.space_group_name_H-M   'P 1'
#
loop_
_entity.id
_entity.type
_entity.pdbx_description
1 polymer ?
#
loop_
_entity_poly.entity_id
_entity_poly.type
_entity_poly.pdbx_seq_one_letter_code
_entity_poly.pdbx_strand_id
1 'polypeptide(L)'
;MNLTYPEPVPVQMQSHIGGLHIIANFSCENQAKIREYQSFRDFMEEQITLLGLRKIGEVYHNFPGGGFTGVVCLTESHLSIHTWPERNYVTFDVFLSNYLKDNRPVTRSVYKATQEFFQANVLFEQIIDR
;
A
#
# COMPACT_ATOMS: atom_id res chain seq x y z
N MET A 1 14.09 -24.48 -9.06
CA MET A 1 14.02 -24.76 -7.62
C MET A 1 12.59 -24.57 -7.19
N ASN A 2 11.89 -25.65 -6.84
CA ASN A 2 10.53 -25.56 -6.32
C ASN A 2 10.61 -25.06 -4.87
N LEU A 3 10.07 -23.87 -4.61
CA LEU A 3 9.90 -23.37 -3.25
C LEU A 3 8.84 -24.24 -2.58
N THR A 4 9.26 -25.16 -1.70
CA THR A 4 8.35 -25.89 -0.82
C THR A 4 7.89 -24.96 0.27
N TYR A 5 6.61 -24.61 0.26
CA TYR A 5 5.95 -23.83 1.31
C TYR A 5 5.73 -24.75 2.54
N PRO A 6 6.02 -24.29 3.77
CA PRO A 6 5.61 -25.02 4.96
C PRO A 6 4.08 -25.08 5.05
N GLU A 7 3.55 -26.22 5.47
CA GLU A 7 2.13 -26.41 5.78
C GLU A 7 1.67 -25.34 6.79
N PRO A 8 0.54 -24.66 6.56
CA PRO A 8 0.05 -23.65 7.49
C PRO A 8 -0.28 -24.29 8.84
N VAL A 9 0.22 -23.67 9.91
CA VAL A 9 -0.17 -24.02 11.29
C VAL A 9 -1.69 -23.84 11.43
N PRO A 10 -2.44 -24.76 12.06
CA PRO A 10 -3.88 -24.63 12.22
C PRO A 10 -4.22 -23.38 13.04
N VAL A 11 -4.67 -22.32 12.36
CA VAL A 11 -5.24 -21.14 13.01
C VAL A 11 -6.62 -21.53 13.53
N GLN A 12 -6.88 -21.31 14.82
CA GLN A 12 -8.24 -21.37 15.35
C GLN A 12 -9.10 -20.35 14.58
N MET A 13 -9.99 -20.84 13.70
CA MET A 13 -10.89 -20.00 12.89
C MET A 13 -11.80 -19.18 13.80
N GLN A 14 -11.41 -17.95 14.11
CA GLN A 14 -12.37 -16.87 14.31
C GLN A 14 -12.66 -16.28 12.93
N SER A 15 -13.88 -16.47 12.47
CA SER A 15 -14.36 -16.22 11.10
C SER A 15 -14.57 -14.73 10.81
N HIS A 16 -13.52 -13.91 10.89
CA HIS A 16 -13.57 -12.54 10.39
C HIS A 16 -12.70 -12.43 9.13
N ILE A 17 -13.28 -12.79 7.99
CA ILE A 17 -12.72 -12.60 6.63
C ILE A 17 -12.55 -11.10 6.30
N GLY A 18 -13.03 -10.23 7.18
CA GLY A 18 -12.95 -8.79 7.05
C GLY A 18 -11.54 -8.21 7.09
N GLY A 19 -11.43 -6.89 7.09
CA GLY A 19 -10.14 -6.20 7.07
C GLY A 19 -10.29 -4.70 7.14
N LEU A 20 -9.17 -3.98 7.03
CA LEU A 20 -9.18 -2.52 7.01
C LEU A 20 -8.77 -2.02 5.63
N HIS A 21 -9.65 -1.26 4.98
CA HIS A 21 -9.38 -0.57 3.73
C HIS A 21 -9.34 0.93 4.01
N ILE A 22 -8.19 1.55 3.76
CA ILE A 22 -8.02 2.99 3.87
C ILE A 22 -7.86 3.54 2.46
N ILE A 23 -8.70 4.51 2.10
CA ILE A 23 -8.66 5.24 0.83
C ILE A 23 -8.38 6.70 1.16
N ALA A 24 -7.36 7.28 0.54
CA ALA A 24 -6.95 8.65 0.84
C ALA A 24 -6.45 9.42 -0.38
N ASN A 25 -6.61 10.74 -0.29
CA ASN A 25 -6.05 11.68 -1.23
C ASN A 25 -5.12 12.63 -0.49
N PHE A 26 -3.95 12.88 -1.07
CA PHE A 26 -2.93 13.74 -0.51
C PHE A 26 -2.60 14.89 -1.46
N SER A 27 -2.22 16.04 -0.89
CA SER A 27 -1.37 16.99 -1.61
C SER A 27 0.11 16.73 -1.26
N CYS A 28 0.96 16.72 -2.26
CA CYS A 28 2.41 16.55 -2.15
C CYS A 28 3.12 17.62 -3.00
N GLU A 29 3.80 18.55 -2.33
CA GLU A 29 4.58 19.61 -2.99
C GLU A 29 5.92 19.11 -3.53
N ASN A 30 6.41 17.97 -3.04
CA ASN A 30 7.68 17.41 -3.46
C ASN A 30 7.54 16.69 -4.81
N GLN A 31 7.74 17.45 -5.89
CA GLN A 31 7.67 16.96 -7.27
C GLN A 31 8.52 15.71 -7.52
N ALA A 32 9.70 15.58 -6.91
CA ALA A 32 10.57 14.42 -7.10
C ALA A 32 9.92 13.10 -6.63
N LYS A 33 8.99 13.15 -5.67
CA LYS A 33 8.31 11.97 -5.12
C LYS A 33 7.10 11.53 -5.92
N ILE A 34 6.52 12.41 -6.73
CA ILE A 34 5.26 12.15 -7.45
C ILE A 34 5.43 12.05 -8.96
N ARG A 35 6.60 12.39 -9.51
CA ARG A 35 6.85 12.36 -10.95
C ARG A 35 7.20 10.99 -11.51
N GLU A 36 7.92 10.17 -10.75
CA GLU A 36 8.36 8.85 -11.18
C GLU A 36 8.25 7.84 -10.03
N TYR A 37 7.91 6.59 -10.34
CA TYR A 37 7.56 5.60 -9.32
C TYR A 37 8.75 5.09 -8.50
N GLN A 38 10.00 5.21 -9.00
CA GLN A 38 11.15 4.44 -8.48
C GLN A 38 11.35 4.65 -6.98
N SER A 39 11.36 5.91 -6.54
CA SER A 39 11.52 6.24 -5.11
C SER A 39 10.38 5.68 -4.25
N PHE A 40 9.14 5.71 -4.76
CA PHE A 40 7.99 5.15 -4.06
C PHE A 40 8.01 3.62 -4.02
N ARG A 41 8.42 2.95 -5.11
CA ARG A 41 8.56 1.50 -5.14
C ARG A 41 9.60 1.03 -4.13
N ASP A 42 10.77 1.66 -4.12
CA ASP A 42 11.85 1.27 -3.21
C ASP A 42 11.42 1.50 -1.74
N PHE A 43 10.76 2.62 -1.46
CA PHE A 43 10.11 2.87 -0.16
C PHE A 43 9.09 1.79 0.20
N MET A 44 8.18 1.43 -0.71
CA MET A 44 7.13 0.47 -0.43
C MET A 44 7.68 -0.93 -0.22
N GLU A 45 8.74 -1.32 -0.93
CA GLU A 45 9.43 -2.59 -0.70
C GLU A 45 10.05 -2.67 0.69
N GLU A 46 10.63 -1.56 1.16
CA GLU A 46 11.12 -1.45 2.53
C GLU A 46 9.98 -1.60 3.55
N GLN A 47 8.85 -0.93 3.34
CA GLN A 47 7.69 -1.04 4.25
C GLN A 47 7.11 -2.45 4.28
N ILE A 48 6.99 -3.10 3.11
CA ILE A 48 6.53 -4.49 3.00
C ILE A 48 7.43 -5.41 3.82
N THR A 49 8.75 -5.25 3.67
CA THR A 49 9.75 -6.03 4.41
C THR A 49 9.67 -5.77 5.92
N LEU A 50 9.67 -4.49 6.31
CA LEU A 50 9.66 -4.05 7.71
C LEU A 50 8.41 -4.53 8.46
N LEU A 51 7.26 -4.52 7.80
CA LEU A 51 5.96 -4.89 8.39
C LEU A 51 5.64 -6.39 8.26
N GLY A 52 6.54 -7.17 7.68
CA GLY A 52 6.36 -8.61 7.49
C GLY A 52 5.18 -8.96 6.59
N LEU A 53 4.93 -8.13 5.58
CA LEU A 53 3.94 -8.36 4.53
C LEU A 53 4.55 -9.23 3.42
N ARG A 54 3.73 -10.02 2.72
CA ARG A 54 4.19 -10.87 1.62
C ARG A 54 3.64 -10.40 0.28
N LYS A 55 4.53 -9.88 -0.57
CA LYS A 55 4.24 -9.48 -1.95
C LYS A 55 4.12 -10.70 -2.88
N ILE A 56 3.07 -10.72 -3.71
CA ILE A 56 2.87 -11.70 -4.78
C ILE A 56 3.39 -11.15 -6.12
N GLY A 57 3.21 -9.84 -6.34
CA GLY A 57 3.64 -9.18 -7.55
C GLY A 57 3.33 -7.68 -7.50
N GLU A 58 3.84 -6.95 -8.47
CA GLU A 58 3.66 -5.51 -8.59
C GLU A 58 3.67 -5.08 -10.06
N VAL A 59 3.00 -3.96 -10.34
CA VAL A 59 3.08 -3.26 -11.61
C VAL A 59 3.20 -1.77 -11.33
N TYR A 60 4.16 -1.13 -12.00
CA TYR A 60 4.32 0.32 -11.98
C TYR A 60 4.43 0.86 -13.40
N HIS A 61 3.92 2.07 -13.62
CA HIS A 61 3.98 2.73 -14.91
C HIS A 61 4.18 4.24 -14.73
N ASN A 62 5.27 4.78 -15.29
CA ASN A 62 5.49 6.23 -15.42
C ASN A 62 4.77 6.72 -16.68
N PHE A 63 4.00 7.80 -16.57
CA PHE A 63 3.33 8.39 -17.72
C PHE A 63 4.20 9.45 -18.41
N PRO A 64 4.04 9.64 -19.74
CA PRO A 64 4.63 10.76 -20.44
C PRO A 64 4.17 12.10 -19.82
N GLY A 65 5.11 13.01 -19.55
CA GLY A 65 4.82 14.28 -18.86
C GLY A 65 5.01 14.24 -17.33
N GLY A 66 5.11 13.04 -16.76
CA GLY A 66 5.30 12.79 -15.33
C GLY A 66 4.03 12.25 -14.67
N GLY A 67 4.20 11.72 -13.47
CA GLY A 67 3.16 11.02 -12.75
C GLY A 67 3.26 9.52 -12.99
N PHE A 68 2.72 8.74 -12.06
CA PHE A 68 2.79 7.29 -12.14
C PHE A 68 1.56 6.62 -11.54
N THR A 69 1.33 5.39 -11.98
CA THR A 69 0.43 4.43 -11.35
C THR A 69 1.26 3.29 -10.77
N GLY A 70 0.88 2.80 -9.59
CA GLY A 70 1.45 1.62 -8.96
C GLY A 70 0.39 0.73 -8.33
N VAL A 71 0.53 -0.57 -8.46
CA VAL A 71 -0.29 -1.57 -7.76
C VAL A 71 0.63 -2.65 -7.22
N VAL A 72 0.47 -2.98 -5.94
CA VAL A 72 1.18 -4.10 -5.32
C VAL A 72 0.17 -5.10 -4.78
N CYS A 73 0.27 -6.34 -5.27
CA CYS A 73 -0.55 -7.46 -4.82
C CYS A 73 0.13 -8.12 -3.62
N LEU A 74 -0.61 -8.24 -2.52
CA LEU A 74 -0.17 -8.89 -1.30
C LEU A 74 -0.98 -10.16 -1.07
N THR A 75 -0.45 -11.06 -0.27
CA THR A 75 -1.17 -12.31 0.05
C THR A 75 -2.36 -12.08 0.96
N GLU A 76 -2.35 -10.94 1.64
CA GLU A 76 -3.42 -10.45 2.49
C GLU A 76 -4.14 -9.26 1.83
N SER A 77 -4.15 -9.18 0.48
CA SER A 77 -4.87 -8.25 -0.42
C SER A 77 -4.00 -7.32 -1.30
N HIS A 78 -3.96 -5.99 -1.09
CA HIS A 78 -3.28 -5.06 -2.03
C HIS A 78 -3.09 -3.63 -1.51
N LEU A 79 -2.31 -2.86 -2.27
CA LEU A 79 -2.28 -1.40 -2.24
C LEU A 79 -2.22 -0.84 -3.66
N SER A 80 -2.72 0.38 -3.86
CA SER A 80 -2.65 1.08 -5.13
C SER A 80 -2.34 2.57 -4.94
N ILE A 81 -1.73 3.17 -5.97
CA ILE A 81 -1.37 4.58 -5.98
C ILE A 81 -1.47 5.16 -7.39
N HIS A 82 -1.88 6.42 -7.45
CA HIS A 82 -1.82 7.24 -8.65
C HIS A 82 -1.36 8.65 -8.30
N THR A 83 -0.53 9.26 -9.15
CA THR A 83 -0.01 10.61 -8.92
C THR A 83 -0.23 11.54 -10.11
N TRP A 84 -0.45 12.82 -9.81
CA TRP A 84 -0.64 13.92 -10.77
C TRP A 84 0.25 15.10 -10.37
N PRO A 85 1.51 15.14 -10.86
CA PRO A 85 2.47 16.20 -10.51
C PRO A 85 1.98 17.60 -10.82
N GLU A 86 1.20 17.77 -11.89
CA GLU A 86 0.63 19.05 -12.32
C GLU A 86 -0.44 19.61 -11.37
N ARG A 87 -0.89 18.79 -10.42
CA ARG A 87 -1.85 19.16 -9.37
C ARG A 87 -1.30 18.99 -7.95
N ASN A 88 -0.02 18.65 -7.80
CA ASN A 88 0.56 18.24 -6.52
C ASN A 88 -0.28 17.15 -5.84
N TYR A 89 -0.86 16.20 -6.58
CA TYR A 89 -1.94 15.35 -6.08
C TYR A 89 -1.58 13.86 -6.13
N VAL A 90 -1.98 13.12 -5.11
CA VAL A 90 -1.79 11.68 -4.99
C VAL A 90 -3.09 11.04 -4.50
N THR A 91 -3.52 9.96 -5.12
CA THR A 91 -4.54 9.06 -4.56
C THR A 91 -3.87 7.76 -4.16
N PHE A 92 -4.15 7.29 -2.96
CA PHE A 92 -3.56 6.08 -2.40
C PHE A 92 -4.62 5.27 -1.68
N ASP A 93 -4.57 3.95 -1.83
CA ASP A 93 -5.33 3.07 -0.97
C ASP A 93 -4.52 1.84 -0.56
N VAL A 94 -4.81 1.37 0.64
CA VAL A 94 -4.26 0.13 1.19
C VAL A 94 -5.39 -0.66 1.83
N PHE A 95 -5.52 -1.91 1.41
CA PHE A 95 -6.37 -2.89 2.03
C PHE A 95 -5.49 -4.01 2.60
N LEU A 96 -5.79 -4.49 3.81
CA LEU A 96 -5.29 -5.76 4.31
C LEU A 96 -6.43 -6.54 4.95
N SER A 97 -6.57 -7.82 4.58
CA SER A 97 -7.53 -8.76 5.18
C SER A 97 -6.99 -9.30 6.51
N ASN A 98 -7.88 -9.67 7.42
CA ASN A 98 -7.52 -10.26 8.71
C ASN A 98 -7.44 -11.79 8.69
N TYR A 99 -7.22 -12.39 7.51
CA TYR A 99 -7.34 -13.83 7.32
C TYR A 99 -6.37 -14.64 8.19
N LEU A 100 -5.11 -14.19 8.32
CA LEU A 100 -4.10 -14.88 9.12
C LEU A 100 -3.92 -14.29 10.53
N LYS A 101 -4.17 -12.98 10.67
CA LYS A 101 -3.98 -12.20 11.90
C LYS A 101 -4.76 -10.89 11.81
N ASP A 102 -4.87 -10.15 12.92
CA ASP A 102 -5.39 -8.78 12.85
C ASP A 102 -4.39 -7.84 12.17
N ASN A 103 -4.70 -7.42 10.95
CA ASN A 103 -3.87 -6.52 10.14
C ASN A 103 -4.27 -5.05 10.26
N ARG A 104 -5.32 -4.69 11.03
CA ARG A 104 -5.74 -3.29 11.22
C ARG A 104 -4.58 -2.39 11.66
N PRO A 105 -3.72 -2.76 12.63
CA PRO A 105 -2.57 -1.94 13.00
C PRO A 105 -1.55 -1.81 11.86
N VAL A 106 -1.32 -2.88 11.11
CA VAL A 106 -0.38 -2.90 9.98
C VAL A 106 -0.87 -2.02 8.84
N THR A 107 -2.16 -2.08 8.48
CA THR A 107 -2.77 -1.20 7.47
C THR A 107 -2.56 0.27 7.85
N ARG A 108 -2.77 0.62 9.13
CA ARG A 108 -2.56 1.99 9.63
C ARG A 108 -1.09 2.39 9.56
N SER A 109 -0.16 1.48 9.84
CA SER A 109 1.28 1.75 9.70
C SER A 109 1.68 2.00 8.25
N VAL A 110 1.22 1.19 7.29
CA VAL A 110 1.48 1.41 5.85
C VAL A 110 0.96 2.78 5.42
N TYR A 111 -0.28 3.09 5.81
CA TYR A 111 -0.92 4.36 5.51
C TYR A 111 -0.12 5.55 6.07
N LYS A 112 0.23 5.51 7.36
CA LYS A 112 0.99 6.58 8.02
C LYS A 112 2.39 6.75 7.42
N ALA A 113 3.10 5.66 7.18
CA ALA A 113 4.41 5.71 6.53
C ALA A 113 4.31 6.33 5.13
N THR A 114 3.22 6.04 4.39
CA THR A 114 2.98 6.62 3.06
C THR A 114 2.70 8.13 3.15
N GLN A 115 1.92 8.58 4.14
CA GLN A 115 1.73 10.01 4.38
C GLN A 115 3.06 10.72 4.68
N GLU A 116 3.89 10.12 5.54
CA GLU A 116 5.22 10.63 5.89
C GLU A 116 6.16 10.65 4.68
N PHE A 117 6.14 9.58 3.86
CA PHE A 117 6.90 9.51 2.62
C PHE A 117 6.57 10.70 1.72
N PHE A 118 5.29 11.01 1.50
CA PHE A 118 4.91 12.14 0.66
C PHE A 118 5.05 13.50 1.34
N GLN A 119 5.35 13.57 2.64
CA GLN A 119 5.18 14.80 3.44
C GLN A 119 3.79 15.39 3.21
N ALA A 120 2.80 14.49 3.17
CA ALA A 120 1.47 14.76 2.67
C ALA A 120 0.68 15.69 3.59
N ASN A 121 -0.09 16.60 2.98
CA ASN A 121 -1.30 17.12 3.61
C ASN A 121 -2.50 16.27 3.14
N VAL A 122 -3.31 15.79 4.08
CA VAL A 122 -4.43 14.89 3.79
C VAL A 122 -5.62 15.72 3.34
N LEU A 123 -6.08 15.49 2.11
CA LEU A 123 -7.22 16.19 1.52
C LEU A 123 -8.52 15.41 1.72
N PHE A 124 -8.42 14.08 1.75
CA PHE A 124 -9.54 13.18 1.95
C PHE A 124 -9.03 11.88 2.59
N GLU A 125 -9.82 11.32 3.49
CA GLU A 125 -9.58 10.02 4.10
C GLU A 125 -10.93 9.33 4.30
N GLN A 126 -10.98 8.06 3.93
CA GLN A 126 -12.07 7.15 4.27
C GLN A 126 -11.49 5.85 4.81
N ILE A 127 -11.94 5.48 6.01
CA ILE A 127 -11.58 4.22 6.67
C ILE A 127 -12.80 3.31 6.61
N ILE A 128 -12.63 2.15 5.99
CA ILE A 128 -13.70 1.17 5.77
C ILE A 128 -13.31 -0.12 6.49
N ASP A 129 -14.13 -0.51 7.45
CA ASP A 129 -14.11 -1.85 8.03
C ASP A 129 -14.88 -2.77 7.07
N ARG A 130 -14.14 -3.68 6.42
CA ARG A 130 -14.67 -4.59 5.39
C ARG A 130 -14.96 -5.96 5.95
#